data_AF-A0A3D3IPA2-F1
#
_entry.id   AF-A0A3D3IPA2-F1
#
_cell.length_a   1.000
_cell.length_b   1.000
_cell.length_c   1.000
_cell.angle_alpha   90.00
_cell.angle_beta   90.00
_cell.angle_gamma   90.00
#
_symmetry.space_group_name_H-M   'P 1'
#
loop_
_entity.id
_entity.type
_entity.pdbx_description
1 polymer ?
#
loop_
_entity_poly.entity_id
_entity_poly.type
_entity_poly.pdbx_seq_one_letter_code
_entity_poly.pdbx_strand_id
1 'polypeptide(L)'
;MDEFLKQLFIRIGWSVFPVSLFFIITGSNPAFVSPTPTPTMTPSPTLSITPTDTVTPTLTPTPKPTNTPTPSLLPTPSPIPVTSQQLDEWFTIYSNHFAIDRQKLWKVAVCESNLRFNARNGDYGGLFQFSTYTWKTTRRAMNMDPNPELRFHPEEAIRTAAFKISTAGLAPWPNCGK
;
A
#
# COMPACT_ATOMS: atom_id res chain seq x y z
N MET A 1 21.77 -6.01 -26.94
CA MET A 1 21.75 -6.11 -25.47
C MET A 1 21.74 -7.59 -25.10
N ASP A 2 22.63 -8.45 -25.59
CA ASP A 2 24.09 -8.39 -25.70
C ASP A 2 24.80 -8.09 -24.37
N GLU A 3 25.61 -9.08 -24.00
CA GLU A 3 26.50 -9.24 -22.85
C GLU A 3 26.21 -8.51 -21.55
N PHE A 4 25.71 -9.22 -20.51
CA PHE A 4 26.05 -8.84 -19.13
C PHE A 4 25.86 -9.90 -18.04
N LEU A 5 25.70 -11.21 -18.32
CA LEU A 5 25.58 -12.21 -17.23
C LEU A 5 26.14 -13.59 -17.61
N LYS A 6 27.41 -13.64 -18.02
CA LYS A 6 28.22 -14.87 -17.99
C LYS A 6 29.57 -14.58 -17.32
N GLN A 7 29.97 -15.50 -16.43
CA GLN A 7 31.26 -15.60 -15.72
C GLN A 7 31.35 -14.80 -14.41
N LEU A 8 30.99 -15.37 -13.25
CA LEU A 8 31.68 -16.45 -12.52
C LEU A 8 33.05 -16.04 -11.96
N PHE A 9 33.08 -15.86 -10.64
CA PHE A 9 34.17 -16.07 -9.69
C PHE A 9 35.59 -16.31 -10.25
N ILE A 10 36.50 -15.33 -10.08
CA ILE A 10 37.93 -15.58 -9.84
C ILE A 10 38.46 -14.57 -8.80
N ARG A 11 39.19 -15.12 -7.83
CA ARG A 11 39.86 -14.45 -6.70
C ARG A 11 41.20 -13.81 -7.11
N ILE A 12 41.77 -13.06 -6.16
CA ILE A 12 43.20 -12.77 -5.90
C ILE A 12 43.70 -11.41 -6.42
N GLY A 13 44.25 -10.61 -5.50
CA GLY A 13 45.20 -9.55 -5.83
C GLY A 13 45.19 -8.36 -4.88
N TRP A 14 45.71 -8.51 -3.65
CA TRP A 14 46.11 -7.38 -2.82
C TRP A 14 47.40 -6.77 -3.40
N SER A 15 47.44 -5.45 -3.59
CA SER A 15 48.71 -4.70 -3.70
C SER A 15 48.54 -3.27 -3.20
N VAL A 16 49.43 -2.93 -2.29
CA VAL A 16 49.59 -1.65 -1.59
C VAL A 16 50.54 -0.75 -2.37
N PHE A 17 50.26 0.55 -2.46
CA PHE A 17 51.27 1.60 -2.66
C PHE A 17 50.77 2.93 -2.06
N PRO A 18 51.47 3.52 -1.07
CA PRO A 18 51.23 4.89 -0.61
C PRO A 18 52.21 5.86 -1.28
N VAL A 19 51.74 7.07 -1.63
CA VAL A 19 52.62 8.22 -1.91
C VAL A 19 52.11 9.43 -1.14
N SER A 20 53.08 10.12 -0.55
CA SER A 20 53.01 11.12 0.50
C SER A 20 52.99 12.56 -0.05
N LEU A 21 52.57 13.50 0.82
CA LEU A 21 53.29 14.73 1.19
C LEU A 21 52.57 16.10 0.97
N PHE A 22 52.21 16.71 2.11
CA PHE A 22 52.25 18.13 2.55
C PHE A 22 51.80 19.28 1.64
N PHE A 23 51.01 20.22 2.20
CA PHE A 23 51.26 21.67 2.13
C PHE A 23 50.61 22.42 3.32
N ILE A 24 51.17 23.60 3.62
CA ILE A 24 51.34 24.28 4.92
C ILE A 24 50.21 25.30 5.30
N ILE A 25 50.13 25.53 6.62
CA ILE A 25 49.40 26.51 7.46
C ILE A 25 49.63 27.99 7.10
N THR A 26 48.60 28.86 7.28
CA THR A 26 48.61 30.22 7.91
C THR A 26 47.16 30.72 8.01
N GLY A 27 46.58 31.31 9.07
CA GLY A 27 47.13 31.96 10.26
C GLY A 27 46.96 33.49 10.18
N SER A 28 45.78 34.05 10.52
CA SER A 28 45.62 35.51 10.74
C SER A 28 44.49 35.88 11.73
N ASN A 29 44.92 36.14 12.96
CA ASN A 29 44.45 37.03 14.05
C ASN A 29 43.10 37.80 13.91
N PRO A 30 42.15 37.69 14.87
CA PRO A 30 41.03 38.61 15.00
C PRO A 30 41.41 39.88 15.79
N ALA A 31 41.14 41.06 15.23
CA ALA A 31 41.34 42.35 15.90
C ALA A 31 40.27 42.61 16.97
N PHE A 32 40.72 43.05 18.15
CA PHE A 32 39.91 43.41 19.32
C PHE A 32 39.35 44.83 19.16
N VAL A 33 38.02 44.98 19.04
CA VAL A 33 37.33 46.28 19.02
C VAL A 33 36.87 46.66 20.42
N SER A 34 37.28 47.84 20.88
CA SER A 34 36.94 48.42 22.19
C SER A 34 35.50 48.97 22.20
N PRO A 35 34.66 48.70 23.21
CA PRO A 35 33.32 49.27 23.29
C PRO A 35 33.35 50.74 23.77
N THR A 36 32.62 51.61 23.06
CA THR A 36 32.36 53.01 23.38
C THR A 36 31.38 53.13 24.57
N PRO A 37 31.58 54.04 25.55
CA PRO A 37 30.64 54.22 26.65
C PRO A 37 29.32 54.85 26.17
N THR A 38 28.22 54.17 26.47
CA THR A 38 26.83 54.58 26.19
C THR A 38 26.36 55.65 27.19
N PRO A 39 25.79 56.80 26.77
CA PRO A 39 25.21 57.75 27.71
C PRO A 39 23.92 57.21 28.34
N THR A 40 23.87 57.31 29.66
CA THR A 40 22.80 56.84 30.56
C THR A 40 21.53 57.67 30.40
N MET A 41 20.37 57.02 30.25
CA MET A 41 19.06 57.67 30.13
C MET A 41 18.53 58.15 31.49
N THR A 42 18.03 59.38 31.53
CA THR A 42 17.31 59.98 32.65
C THR A 42 15.88 59.42 32.73
N PRO A 43 15.39 58.93 33.89
CA PRO A 43 14.00 58.48 33.99
C PRO A 43 13.04 59.67 34.04
N SER A 44 12.10 59.70 33.08
CA SER A 44 10.96 60.61 33.00
C SER A 44 9.85 60.19 33.99
N PRO A 45 9.07 61.11 34.58
CA PRO A 45 8.08 60.78 35.61
C PRO A 45 6.99 59.83 35.11
N THR A 46 6.76 58.78 35.91
CA THR A 46 5.76 57.73 35.69
C THR A 46 4.37 58.27 36.02
N LEU A 47 3.47 58.28 35.03
CA LEU A 47 2.05 58.56 35.25
C LEU A 47 1.41 57.38 35.98
N SER A 48 0.86 57.63 37.17
CA SER A 48 0.09 56.65 37.94
C SER A 48 -1.30 56.49 37.31
N ILE A 49 -1.57 55.33 36.73
CA ILE A 49 -2.88 54.98 36.18
C ILE A 49 -3.71 54.35 37.32
N THR A 50 -4.82 55.00 37.66
CA THR A 50 -5.82 54.49 38.60
C THR A 50 -6.42 53.18 38.06
N PRO A 51 -6.57 52.11 38.85
CA PRO A 51 -7.16 50.87 38.38
C PRO A 51 -8.65 51.07 38.09
N THR A 52 -9.05 50.82 36.84
CA THR A 52 -10.46 50.79 36.41
C THR A 52 -11.05 49.43 36.77
N ASP A 53 -12.29 49.44 37.27
CA ASP A 53 -13.05 48.24 37.64
C ASP A 53 -13.06 47.20 36.51
N THR A 54 -12.50 46.04 36.82
CA THR A 54 -12.43 44.90 35.90
C THR A 54 -13.80 44.23 35.88
N VAL A 55 -14.51 44.33 34.75
CA VAL A 55 -15.76 43.60 34.53
C VAL A 55 -15.44 42.10 34.47
N THR A 56 -15.90 41.36 35.46
CA THR A 56 -15.77 39.89 35.52
C THR A 56 -16.44 39.27 34.28
N PRO A 57 -15.75 38.42 33.50
CA PRO A 57 -16.36 37.79 32.35
C PRO A 57 -17.42 36.78 32.81
N THR A 58 -18.67 37.03 32.45
CA THR A 58 -19.78 36.09 32.66
C THR A 58 -19.57 34.87 31.77
N LEU A 59 -19.41 33.69 32.39
CA LEU A 59 -19.27 32.41 31.67
C LEU A 59 -20.54 32.16 30.83
N THR A 60 -20.37 32.23 29.52
CA THR A 60 -21.42 31.87 28.56
C THR A 60 -21.57 30.35 28.56
N PRO A 61 -22.80 29.79 28.67
CA PRO A 61 -22.98 28.34 28.68
C PRO A 61 -22.55 27.74 27.35
N THR A 62 -21.58 26.85 27.38
CA THR A 62 -21.10 26.08 26.24
C THR A 62 -22.26 25.26 25.65
N PRO A 63 -22.52 25.32 24.33
CA PRO A 63 -23.58 24.51 23.73
C PRO A 63 -23.29 23.02 23.93
N LYS A 64 -24.28 22.31 24.46
CA LYS A 64 -24.26 20.85 24.63
C LYS A 64 -24.08 20.20 23.26
N PRO A 65 -23.20 19.18 23.11
CA PRO A 65 -23.04 18.49 21.84
C PRO A 65 -24.38 17.88 21.42
N THR A 66 -24.90 18.37 20.30
CA THR A 66 -26.07 17.83 19.64
C THR A 66 -25.69 16.45 19.10
N ASN A 67 -26.41 15.40 19.51
CA ASN A 67 -26.24 14.06 18.95
C ASN A 67 -26.44 14.17 17.43
N THR A 68 -25.32 14.11 16.70
CA THR A 68 -25.36 14.02 15.24
C THR A 68 -25.95 12.65 14.92
N PRO A 69 -27.04 12.55 14.14
CA PRO A 69 -27.58 11.26 13.77
C PRO A 69 -26.50 10.49 13.02
N THR A 70 -26.09 9.36 13.58
CA THR A 70 -25.19 8.41 12.92
C THR A 70 -25.77 8.07 11.55
N PRO A 71 -25.02 8.19 10.45
CA PRO A 71 -25.52 7.83 9.14
C PRO A 71 -26.00 6.38 9.19
N SER A 72 -27.31 6.18 8.96
CA SER A 72 -27.89 4.87 8.79
C SER A 72 -27.18 4.19 7.63
N LEU A 73 -26.62 3.01 7.86
CA LEU A 73 -26.01 2.21 6.81
C LEU A 73 -27.05 2.01 5.71
N LEU A 74 -26.78 2.57 4.53
CA LEU A 74 -27.54 2.28 3.31
C LEU A 74 -27.63 0.74 3.21
N PRO A 75 -28.81 0.16 2.92
CA PRO A 75 -28.91 -1.28 2.73
C PRO A 75 -27.86 -1.70 1.71
N THR A 76 -26.93 -2.56 2.14
CA THR A 76 -25.95 -3.18 1.27
C THR A 76 -26.72 -3.73 0.06
N PRO A 77 -26.42 -3.30 -1.18
CA PRO A 77 -27.13 -3.82 -2.33
C PRO A 77 -27.03 -5.34 -2.29
N SER A 78 -28.18 -6.01 -2.25
CA SER A 78 -28.26 -7.46 -2.34
C SER A 78 -27.45 -7.88 -3.58
N PRO A 79 -26.52 -8.83 -3.47
CA PRO A 79 -25.72 -9.23 -4.62
C PRO A 79 -26.67 -9.69 -5.71
N ILE A 80 -26.60 -9.02 -6.87
CA ILE A 80 -27.32 -9.44 -8.08
C ILE A 80 -26.98 -10.93 -8.28
N PRO A 81 -27.98 -11.81 -8.42
CA PRO A 81 -27.71 -13.22 -8.66
C PRO A 81 -26.89 -13.34 -9.96
N VAL A 82 -25.67 -13.87 -9.84
CA VAL A 82 -24.78 -14.09 -10.99
C VAL A 82 -25.43 -15.12 -11.89
N THR A 83 -25.76 -14.73 -13.11
CA THR A 83 -26.38 -15.62 -14.10
C THR A 83 -25.34 -16.54 -14.72
N SER A 84 -25.76 -17.69 -15.25
CA SER A 84 -24.88 -18.59 -15.99
C SER A 84 -24.26 -17.92 -17.21
N GLN A 85 -25.00 -17.05 -17.89
CA GLN A 85 -24.52 -16.28 -19.03
C GLN A 85 -23.42 -15.29 -18.61
N GLN A 86 -23.62 -14.55 -17.52
CA GLN A 86 -22.61 -13.62 -17.01
C GLN A 86 -21.34 -14.36 -16.57
N LEU A 87 -21.50 -15.54 -15.95
CA LEU A 87 -20.38 -16.39 -15.58
C LEU A 87 -19.59 -16.84 -16.83
N ASP A 88 -20.30 -17.33 -17.86
CA ASP A 88 -19.73 -17.76 -19.14
C ASP A 88 -18.97 -16.63 -19.86
N GLU A 89 -19.55 -15.43 -19.84
CA GLU A 89 -18.94 -14.23 -20.39
C GLU A 89 -17.62 -13.88 -19.69
N TRP A 90 -17.57 -13.90 -18.35
CA TRP A 90 -16.31 -13.66 -17.64
C TRP A 90 -15.24 -14.71 -17.93
N PHE A 91 -15.60 -15.99 -18.04
CA PHE A 91 -14.65 -17.01 -18.49
C PHE A 91 -14.07 -16.68 -19.86
N THR A 92 -14.91 -16.20 -20.78
CA THR A 92 -14.50 -15.81 -22.13
C THR A 92 -13.64 -14.55 -22.13
N ILE A 93 -14.05 -13.49 -21.43
CA ILE A 93 -13.31 -12.22 -21.34
C ILE A 93 -11.91 -12.45 -20.79
N TYR A 94 -11.78 -13.14 -19.65
CA TYR A 94 -10.48 -13.28 -18.99
C TYR A 94 -9.59 -14.33 -19.63
N SER A 95 -10.13 -15.39 -20.22
CA SER A 95 -9.32 -16.32 -21.01
C SER A 95 -8.70 -15.63 -22.22
N ASN A 96 -9.48 -14.81 -22.94
CA ASN A 96 -8.97 -14.00 -24.05
C ASN A 96 -7.97 -12.95 -23.57
N HIS A 97 -8.27 -12.21 -22.49
CA HIS A 97 -7.40 -11.15 -21.97
C HIS A 97 -6.00 -11.66 -21.58
N PHE A 98 -5.93 -12.85 -20.97
CA PHE A 98 -4.65 -13.45 -20.56
C PHE A 98 -4.08 -14.46 -21.57
N ALA A 99 -4.69 -14.58 -22.76
CA ALA A 99 -4.30 -15.51 -23.81
C ALA A 99 -4.15 -16.97 -23.33
N ILE A 100 -5.10 -17.44 -22.53
CA ILE A 100 -5.16 -18.83 -22.04
C ILE A 100 -6.34 -19.57 -22.67
N ASP A 101 -6.25 -20.90 -22.70
CA ASP A 101 -7.36 -21.75 -23.12
C ASP A 101 -8.52 -21.64 -22.11
N ARG A 102 -9.68 -21.16 -22.59
CA ARG A 102 -10.93 -21.06 -21.83
C ARG A 102 -11.34 -22.38 -21.20
N GLN A 103 -11.18 -23.51 -21.91
CA GLN A 103 -11.54 -24.82 -21.39
C GLN A 103 -10.67 -25.22 -20.21
N LYS A 104 -9.39 -24.85 -20.18
CA LYS A 104 -8.53 -25.12 -19.03
C LYS A 104 -9.01 -24.35 -17.80
N LEU A 105 -9.30 -23.06 -17.95
CA LEU A 105 -9.82 -22.22 -16.87
C LEU A 105 -11.16 -22.76 -16.33
N TRP A 106 -12.09 -23.11 -17.22
CA TRP A 106 -13.37 -23.71 -16.86
C TRP A 106 -13.23 -25.05 -16.13
N LYS A 107 -12.40 -25.97 -16.67
CA LYS A 107 -12.18 -27.31 -16.09
C LYS A 107 -11.65 -27.22 -14.66
N VAL A 108 -10.73 -26.30 -14.39
CA VAL A 108 -10.24 -26.08 -13.01
C VAL A 108 -11.37 -25.63 -12.10
N ALA A 109 -12.18 -24.65 -12.49
CA ALA A 109 -13.28 -24.16 -11.65
C ALA A 109 -14.34 -25.24 -11.36
N VAL A 110 -14.66 -26.08 -12.35
CA VAL A 110 -15.57 -27.23 -12.17
C VAL A 110 -14.95 -28.26 -11.22
N CYS A 111 -13.69 -28.60 -11.42
CA CYS A 111 -12.99 -29.60 -10.60
C CYS A 111 -12.84 -29.15 -9.14
N GLU A 112 -12.52 -27.88 -8.90
CA GLU A 112 -12.25 -27.34 -7.56
C GLU A 112 -13.52 -27.11 -6.73
N SER A 113 -14.61 -26.66 -7.36
CA SER A 113 -15.81 -26.24 -6.61
C SER A 113 -17.15 -26.64 -7.23
N ASN A 114 -17.14 -27.31 -8.39
CA ASN A 114 -18.34 -27.48 -9.22
C ASN A 114 -19.03 -26.14 -9.53
N LEU A 115 -18.23 -25.11 -9.83
CA LEU A 115 -18.66 -23.72 -10.10
C LEU A 115 -19.36 -23.03 -8.93
N ARG A 116 -19.17 -23.51 -7.69
CA ARG A 116 -19.73 -22.89 -6.49
C ARG A 116 -18.81 -21.78 -6.00
N PHE A 117 -19.11 -20.54 -6.34
CA PHE A 117 -18.30 -19.38 -5.91
C PHE A 117 -18.28 -19.17 -4.39
N ASN A 118 -19.24 -19.75 -3.65
CA ASN A 118 -19.27 -19.73 -2.18
C ASN A 118 -18.63 -20.97 -1.53
N ALA A 119 -18.00 -21.87 -2.30
CA ALA A 119 -17.36 -23.06 -1.75
C ALA A 119 -16.22 -22.70 -0.77
N ARG A 120 -16.20 -23.37 0.38
CA ARG A 120 -15.19 -23.20 1.43
C ARG A 120 -14.66 -24.57 1.85
N ASN A 121 -13.34 -24.70 1.91
CA ASN A 121 -12.62 -25.87 2.39
C ASN A 121 -11.40 -25.43 3.20
N GLY A 122 -11.60 -25.19 4.50
CA GLY A 122 -10.55 -24.63 5.37
C GLY A 122 -10.09 -23.25 4.87
N ASP A 123 -8.79 -23.08 4.62
CA ASP A 123 -8.22 -21.83 4.08
C ASP A 123 -8.53 -21.62 2.59
N TYR A 124 -8.98 -22.66 1.88
CA TYR A 124 -9.28 -22.61 0.46
C TYR A 124 -10.74 -22.15 0.23
N GLY A 125 -10.93 -21.25 -0.73
CA GLY A 125 -12.25 -20.69 -0.99
C GLY A 125 -12.46 -20.22 -2.42
N GLY A 126 -13.73 -20.16 -2.81
CA GLY A 126 -14.16 -19.63 -4.11
C GLY A 126 -14.20 -20.69 -5.21
N LEU A 127 -14.47 -20.19 -6.43
CA LEU A 127 -14.57 -21.02 -7.65
C LEU A 127 -13.34 -21.90 -7.90
N PHE A 128 -12.16 -21.37 -7.57
CA PHE A 128 -10.86 -21.98 -7.85
C PHE A 128 -10.14 -22.46 -6.58
N GLN A 129 -10.83 -22.48 -5.44
CA GLN A 129 -10.26 -22.89 -4.15
C GLN A 129 -8.89 -22.24 -3.89
N PHE A 130 -8.82 -20.91 -3.93
CA PHE A 130 -7.58 -20.20 -3.58
C PHE A 130 -7.37 -20.18 -2.07
N SER A 131 -6.17 -20.51 -1.62
CA SER A 131 -5.72 -20.24 -0.25
C SER A 131 -5.61 -18.72 0.00
N THR A 132 -5.70 -18.28 1.25
CA THR A 132 -5.63 -16.85 1.60
C THR A 132 -4.29 -16.26 1.18
N TYR A 133 -3.22 -17.03 1.37
CA TYR A 133 -1.87 -16.62 0.99
C TYR A 133 -1.73 -16.48 -0.53
N THR A 134 -2.08 -17.53 -1.29
CA THR A 134 -1.94 -17.54 -2.75
C THR A 134 -2.80 -16.45 -3.39
N TRP A 135 -3.99 -16.18 -2.87
CA TRP A 135 -4.83 -15.07 -3.30
C TRP A 135 -4.09 -13.73 -3.16
N LYS A 136 -3.65 -13.41 -1.94
CA LYS A 136 -2.97 -12.14 -1.63
C LYS A 136 -1.74 -11.93 -2.50
N THR A 137 -0.90 -12.94 -2.68
CA THR A 137 0.32 -12.83 -3.50
C THR A 137 -0.01 -12.64 -4.98
N THR A 138 -1.01 -13.35 -5.50
CA THR A 138 -1.41 -13.27 -6.90
C THR A 138 -2.03 -11.90 -7.22
N ARG A 139 -2.93 -11.40 -6.35
CA ARG A 139 -3.55 -10.09 -6.49
C ARG A 139 -2.54 -8.94 -6.43
N ARG A 140 -1.54 -9.04 -5.55
CA ARG A 140 -0.42 -8.07 -5.51
C ARG A 140 0.38 -8.07 -6.81
N ALA A 141 0.65 -9.23 -7.39
CA ALA A 141 1.32 -9.33 -8.70
C ALA A 141 0.50 -8.69 -9.84
N MET A 142 -0.83 -8.66 -9.71
CA MET A 142 -1.75 -7.97 -10.63
C MET A 142 -1.92 -6.48 -10.33
N ASN A 143 -1.30 -5.96 -9.26
CA ASN A 143 -1.54 -4.62 -8.73
C ASN A 143 -3.03 -4.34 -8.42
N MET A 144 -3.74 -5.34 -7.87
CA MET A 144 -5.16 -5.29 -7.52
C MET A 144 -5.39 -5.54 -6.01
N ASP A 145 -6.62 -5.25 -5.53
CA ASP A 145 -6.99 -5.43 -4.12
C ASP A 145 -6.70 -6.87 -3.63
N PRO A 146 -5.82 -7.06 -2.64
CA PRO A 146 -5.44 -8.36 -2.11
C PRO A 146 -6.41 -8.91 -1.05
N ASN A 147 -7.55 -8.26 -0.78
CA ASN A 147 -8.53 -8.74 0.19
C ASN A 147 -8.96 -10.19 -0.13
N PRO A 148 -8.72 -11.15 0.78
CA PRO A 148 -9.02 -12.56 0.54
C PRO A 148 -10.50 -12.86 0.41
N GLU A 149 -11.41 -12.02 0.89
CA GLU A 149 -12.85 -12.27 0.69
C GLU A 149 -13.27 -12.10 -0.78
N LEU A 150 -12.48 -11.40 -1.59
CA LEU A 150 -12.74 -11.26 -3.03
C LEU A 150 -12.64 -12.58 -3.81
N ARG A 151 -12.03 -13.64 -3.24
CA ARG A 151 -12.02 -14.97 -3.87
C ARG A 151 -13.40 -15.61 -3.98
N PHE A 152 -14.37 -15.15 -3.21
CA PHE A 152 -15.77 -15.58 -3.29
C PHE A 152 -16.59 -14.76 -4.30
N HIS A 153 -16.02 -13.71 -4.88
CA HIS A 153 -16.64 -12.96 -5.97
C HIS A 153 -16.25 -13.64 -7.30
N PRO A 154 -17.22 -14.15 -8.09
CA PRO A 154 -16.93 -14.98 -9.25
C PRO A 154 -16.09 -14.27 -10.31
N GLU A 155 -16.38 -13.01 -10.62
CA GLU A 155 -15.59 -12.23 -11.57
C GLU A 155 -14.11 -12.11 -11.14
N GLU A 156 -13.89 -11.68 -9.90
CA GLU A 156 -12.54 -11.49 -9.35
C GLU A 156 -11.79 -12.83 -9.27
N ALA A 157 -12.49 -13.90 -8.93
CA ALA A 157 -11.93 -15.25 -8.88
C ALA A 157 -11.50 -15.74 -10.27
N ILE A 158 -12.34 -15.57 -11.30
CA ILE A 158 -12.05 -15.95 -12.69
C ILE A 158 -10.88 -15.12 -13.24
N ARG A 159 -10.90 -13.79 -13.04
CA ARG A 159 -9.81 -12.90 -13.46
C ARG A 159 -8.47 -13.32 -12.84
N THR A 160 -8.47 -13.58 -11.53
CA THR A 160 -7.26 -13.93 -10.78
C THR A 160 -6.74 -15.32 -11.16
N ALA A 161 -7.63 -16.29 -11.36
CA ALA A 161 -7.26 -17.61 -11.85
C ALA A 161 -6.69 -17.57 -13.27
N ALA A 162 -7.28 -16.78 -14.16
CA ALA A 162 -6.78 -16.64 -15.52
C ALA A 162 -5.36 -16.06 -15.56
N PHE A 163 -5.08 -15.01 -14.77
CA PHE A 163 -3.71 -14.51 -14.58
C PHE A 163 -2.76 -15.55 -13.98
N LYS A 164 -3.23 -16.31 -13.00
CA LYS A 164 -2.40 -17.34 -12.35
C LYS A 164 -2.04 -18.46 -13.32
N ILE A 165 -2.97 -18.85 -14.19
CA ILE A 165 -2.73 -19.85 -15.25
C ILE A 165 -1.79 -19.30 -16.32
N SER A 166 -1.91 -18.03 -16.71
CA SER A 166 -1.01 -17.45 -17.72
C SER A 166 0.43 -17.34 -17.24
N THR A 167 0.65 -17.19 -15.93
CA THR A 167 1.99 -17.05 -15.33
C THR A 167 2.60 -18.37 -14.85
N ALA A 168 1.80 -19.32 -14.36
CA ALA A 168 2.29 -20.55 -13.75
C ALA A 168 1.71 -21.84 -14.36
N GLY A 169 0.93 -21.73 -15.44
CA GLY A 169 0.20 -22.87 -16.00
C GLY A 169 -0.78 -23.48 -15.00
N LEU A 170 -0.96 -24.80 -15.08
CA LEU A 170 -1.88 -25.52 -14.20
C LEU A 170 -1.23 -26.10 -12.95
N ALA A 171 0.07 -25.86 -12.73
CA ALA A 171 0.81 -26.36 -11.56
C ALA A 171 0.19 -25.97 -10.20
N PRO A 172 -0.44 -24.79 -10.01
CA PRO A 172 -1.12 -24.46 -8.76
C PRO A 172 -2.34 -25.34 -8.44
N TRP A 173 -2.85 -26.09 -9.41
CA TRP A 173 -3.98 -27.00 -9.29
C TRP A 173 -3.58 -28.43 -9.68
N PRO A 174 -2.73 -29.12 -8.91
CA PRO A 174 -2.14 -30.40 -9.32
C PRO A 174 -3.16 -31.53 -9.55
N ASN A 175 -4.32 -31.47 -8.87
CA ASN A 175 -5.38 -32.45 -9.05
C ASN A 175 -6.34 -32.12 -10.20
N CYS A 176 -6.47 -30.83 -10.52
CA CYS A 176 -7.41 -30.33 -11.53
C CYS A 176 -6.74 -29.86 -12.84
N GLY A 177 -5.41 -29.92 -12.88
CA GLY A 177 -4.56 -29.40 -13.95
C GLY A 177 -4.03 -30.44 -14.94
N LYS A 178 -4.62 -31.63 -14.96
CA LYS A 178 -4.20 -32.77 -15.80
C LYS A 178 -4.91 -32.79 -17.16
#